data_AF-A0AAV7YK45-F1
#
_entry.id   AF-A0AAV7YK45-F1
#
_cell.length_a   1.000
_cell.length_b   1.000
_cell.length_c   1.000
_cell.angle_alpha   90.00
_cell.angle_beta   90.00
_cell.angle_gamma   90.00
#
_symmetry.space_group_name_H-M   'P 1'
#
loop_
_entity.id
_entity.type
_entity.pdbx_description
1 polymer ?
#
loop_
_entity_poly.entity_id
_entity_poly.type
_entity_poly.pdbx_seq_one_letter_code
_entity_poly.pdbx_strand_id
1 'polypeptide(L)'
;MNELEKVLNKQILDFGEFSEECLDLQKPYNDPLQTTNNSLFELDENWKIEPFNEKQEEINLNIFLDNKIFSENFLNKDYYCLTVCLSIHDYFLFTILEKEETEEIYILCCSSSSSKMKIIKESDLKYSFLRKIFCLGPPMSAYVSAFDPQFESATVVSCSGDLEEKDLIQMENLEIPLNYKFGILYVEEGQNTQEDYLTNVEHSKEFEDFLNILGDKITLFGWKKYRGGLDVNHGTSGETSIYTEWNDFSIMFHVLTLIPYIEKDDQQVTRKKHIGNDVVVIVFLNGDIVYNPNSFRSKQNHILIAVRPLKDGNETKYQLEVNMKNCVRHYEPFLPIPPILDQDEIRDYILTKACQGERIASKSGKFWDRFQNFRADLLEEVWERY
;
A
#
# COMPACT_ATOMS: atom_id res chain seq x y z
N MET A 1 2.86 -16.13 21.75
CA MET A 1 2.42 -16.03 20.36
C MET A 1 1.62 -17.25 19.98
N ASN A 2 0.37 -17.07 19.60
CA ASN A 2 -0.52 -18.15 19.17
C ASN A 2 -0.05 -18.70 17.81
N GLU A 3 -0.39 -19.94 17.47
CA GLU A 3 -0.06 -20.52 16.16
C GLU A 3 -0.61 -19.67 15.00
N LEU A 4 -1.73 -18.96 15.21
CA LEU A 4 -2.28 -17.98 14.28
C LEU A 4 -1.33 -16.81 13.99
N GLU A 5 -0.68 -16.23 15.01
CA GLU A 5 0.30 -15.14 14.82
C GLU A 5 1.56 -15.61 14.09
N LYS A 6 1.96 -16.87 14.27
CA LYS A 6 3.11 -17.42 13.53
C LYS A 6 2.77 -17.67 12.06
N VAL A 7 1.55 -18.12 11.77
CA VAL A 7 1.05 -18.30 10.40
C VAL A 7 0.87 -16.95 9.71
N LEU A 8 0.24 -15.96 10.39
CA LEU A 8 0.14 -14.59 9.86
C LEU A 8 1.53 -13.98 9.61
N ASN A 9 2.46 -14.06 10.55
CA ASN A 9 3.82 -13.51 10.35
C ASN A 9 4.57 -14.19 9.21
N LYS A 10 4.41 -15.51 9.03
CA LYS A 10 5.01 -16.24 7.90
C LYS A 10 4.37 -15.83 6.56
N GLN A 11 3.05 -15.67 6.51
CA GLN A 11 2.33 -15.25 5.31
C GLN A 11 2.55 -13.77 4.96
N ILE A 12 2.74 -12.91 5.96
CA ILE A 12 3.15 -11.51 5.80
C ILE A 12 4.56 -11.42 5.21
N LEU A 13 5.47 -12.33 5.61
CA LEU A 13 6.80 -12.45 5.01
C LEU A 13 6.72 -12.96 3.57
N ASP A 14 5.95 -14.02 3.31
CA ASP A 14 5.73 -14.56 1.95
C ASP A 14 5.04 -13.52 1.04
N PHE A 15 4.12 -12.69 1.57
CA PHE A 15 3.48 -11.59 0.84
C PHE A 15 4.40 -10.38 0.64
N GLY A 16 5.30 -10.11 1.60
CA GLY A 16 6.36 -9.11 1.44
C GLY A 16 7.36 -9.51 0.35
N GLU A 17 7.65 -10.81 0.22
CA GLU A 17 8.43 -11.36 -0.90
C GLU A 17 7.63 -11.37 -2.22
N PHE A 18 6.31 -11.51 -2.17
CA PHE A 18 5.45 -11.47 -3.36
C PHE A 18 5.16 -10.04 -3.87
N SER A 19 4.99 -9.05 -2.99
CA SER A 19 4.95 -7.63 -3.39
C SER A 19 6.31 -7.22 -3.95
N GLU A 20 7.40 -7.77 -3.42
CA GLU A 20 8.72 -7.73 -4.04
C GLU A 20 8.69 -8.37 -5.43
N GLU A 21 8.19 -9.59 -5.65
CA GLU A 21 8.10 -10.22 -6.99
C GLU A 21 7.21 -9.45 -8.00
N CYS A 22 6.10 -8.85 -7.57
CA CYS A 22 5.27 -7.99 -8.42
C CYS A 22 6.00 -6.70 -8.84
N LEU A 23 6.94 -6.24 -8.01
CA LEU A 23 7.79 -5.07 -8.24
C LEU A 23 9.16 -5.45 -8.82
N ASP A 24 9.57 -6.71 -8.77
CA ASP A 24 10.89 -7.20 -9.19
C ASP A 24 10.90 -7.46 -10.71
N LEU A 25 11.58 -6.57 -11.44
CA LEU A 25 11.68 -6.56 -12.90
C LEU A 25 12.55 -7.69 -13.49
N GLN A 26 12.71 -8.84 -12.83
CA GLN A 26 13.69 -9.84 -13.25
C GLN A 26 13.15 -11.04 -14.03
N LYS A 27 11.84 -11.19 -14.29
CA LYS A 27 11.39 -12.19 -15.27
C LYS A 27 11.41 -11.60 -16.68
N PRO A 28 12.22 -12.13 -17.62
CA PRO A 28 12.15 -11.71 -19.02
C PRO A 28 10.79 -12.13 -19.56
N TYR A 29 9.91 -11.16 -19.78
CA TYR A 29 8.75 -11.36 -20.62
C TYR A 29 9.27 -11.54 -22.06
N ASN A 30 9.27 -12.78 -22.54
CA ASN A 30 9.53 -13.08 -23.95
C ASN A 30 8.34 -12.58 -24.77
N ASP A 31 8.38 -11.32 -25.20
CA ASP A 31 7.45 -10.77 -26.18
C ASP A 31 7.82 -11.28 -27.58
N PRO A 32 6.99 -12.10 -28.25
CA PRO A 32 7.30 -12.61 -29.58
C PRO A 32 6.87 -11.63 -30.67
N LEU A 33 7.11 -10.32 -30.53
CA LEU A 33 6.92 -9.35 -31.62
C LEU A 33 7.96 -8.21 -31.57
N GLN A 34 9.23 -8.54 -31.77
CA GLN A 34 10.16 -7.56 -32.34
C GLN A 34 9.98 -7.52 -33.85
N THR A 35 9.35 -6.47 -34.38
CA THR A 35 9.88 -5.79 -35.56
C THR A 35 9.34 -4.36 -35.69
N THR A 36 10.29 -3.44 -35.92
CA THR A 36 10.19 -2.09 -36.51
C THR A 36 10.25 -0.85 -35.59
N ASN A 37 11.49 -0.37 -35.45
CA ASN A 37 11.99 1.00 -35.61
C ASN A 37 11.35 2.19 -34.87
N ASN A 38 12.16 2.70 -33.93
CA ASN A 38 12.44 4.12 -33.67
C ASN A 38 11.29 5.05 -33.30
N SER A 39 10.93 5.04 -32.02
CA SER A 39 10.72 6.25 -31.19
C SER A 39 10.79 5.89 -29.69
N LEU A 40 11.99 5.62 -29.16
CA LEU A 40 12.22 5.36 -27.72
C LEU A 40 12.75 6.58 -26.96
N PHE A 41 12.64 7.76 -27.57
CA PHE A 41 12.86 9.05 -26.91
C PHE A 41 11.64 9.91 -27.19
N GLU A 42 10.77 10.04 -26.19
CA GLU A 42 9.80 11.12 -25.91
C GLU A 42 8.92 10.63 -24.73
N LEU A 43 8.60 11.31 -23.62
CA LEU A 43 8.81 12.69 -23.14
C LEU A 43 8.59 12.75 -21.62
N ASP A 44 9.29 13.70 -20.98
CA ASP A 44 9.05 14.38 -19.69
C ASP A 44 8.15 13.71 -18.66
N GLU A 45 8.74 13.31 -17.52
CA GLU A 45 7.97 13.01 -16.32
C GLU A 45 7.29 14.30 -15.84
N ASN A 46 6.05 14.51 -16.28
CA ASN A 46 5.23 15.60 -15.77
C ASN A 46 4.81 15.25 -14.34
N TRP A 47 5.69 15.60 -13.41
CA TRP A 47 5.38 15.73 -11.99
C TRP A 47 4.39 16.88 -11.81
N LYS A 48 3.36 16.64 -11.02
CA LYS A 48 2.47 17.67 -10.52
C LYS A 48 2.66 17.82 -9.02
N ILE A 49 2.60 19.05 -8.54
CA ILE A 49 2.60 19.34 -7.11
C ILE A 49 1.18 19.11 -6.58
N GLU A 50 1.09 18.50 -5.41
CA GLU A 50 -0.16 18.35 -4.69
C GLU A 50 -0.79 19.71 -4.34
N PRO A 51 -2.09 19.94 -4.64
CA PRO A 51 -2.79 21.12 -4.16
C PRO A 51 -2.97 21.09 -2.65
N PHE A 52 -3.05 22.27 -2.03
CA PHE A 52 -3.28 22.39 -0.60
C PHE A 52 -4.72 22.02 -0.19
N ASN A 53 -4.91 21.70 1.09
CA ASN A 53 -6.24 21.51 1.68
C ASN A 53 -7.02 22.84 1.75
N GLU A 54 -7.66 23.26 0.66
CA GLU A 54 -8.42 24.52 0.61
C GLU A 54 -9.59 24.57 1.60
N LYS A 55 -10.10 23.41 2.03
CA LYS A 55 -11.25 23.31 2.94
C LYS A 55 -10.86 23.34 4.43
N GLN A 56 -9.57 23.26 4.75
CA GLN A 56 -9.06 23.20 6.12
C GLN A 56 -9.76 22.12 6.99
N GLU A 57 -10.18 21.02 6.37
CA GLU A 57 -10.75 19.89 7.08
C GLU A 57 -9.68 19.23 7.97
N GLU A 58 -10.09 18.67 9.11
CA GLU A 58 -9.20 18.00 10.05
C GLU A 58 -8.45 16.86 9.36
N ILE A 59 -7.14 16.76 9.62
CA ILE A 59 -6.28 15.75 8.99
C ILE A 59 -6.66 14.38 9.56
N ASN A 60 -7.37 13.57 8.77
CA ASN A 60 -7.64 12.18 9.15
C ASN A 60 -6.40 11.32 8.91
N LEU A 61 -5.61 11.12 9.97
CA LEU A 61 -4.43 10.26 9.92
C LEU A 61 -4.78 8.77 9.87
N ASN A 62 -6.00 8.38 10.23
CA ASN A 62 -6.46 6.98 10.24
C ASN A 62 -7.09 6.53 8.91
N ILE A 63 -7.08 7.37 7.88
CA ILE A 63 -7.74 7.10 6.59
C ILE A 63 -7.36 5.76 5.93
N PHE A 64 -6.20 5.22 6.24
CA PHE A 64 -5.79 3.93 5.71
C PHE A 64 -6.47 2.76 6.43
N LEU A 65 -6.86 2.91 7.71
CA LEU A 65 -7.56 1.92 8.54
C LEU A 65 -9.02 1.73 8.10
N ASP A 66 -9.65 2.78 7.57
CA ASP A 66 -11.08 2.79 7.15
C ASP A 66 -11.45 1.72 6.11
N ASN A 67 -10.48 0.97 5.59
CA ASN A 67 -10.68 -0.09 4.61
C ASN A 67 -10.51 -1.52 5.18
N LYS A 68 -10.18 -1.71 6.47
CA LYS A 68 -10.07 -3.05 7.12
C LYS A 68 -11.46 -3.65 7.40
N ILE A 69 -12.28 -3.75 6.35
CA ILE A 69 -13.68 -4.16 6.38
C ILE A 69 -13.87 -5.52 7.06
N PHE A 70 -13.13 -6.55 6.64
CA PHE A 70 -13.25 -7.91 7.16
C PHE A 70 -12.75 -7.97 8.60
N SER A 71 -11.53 -7.48 8.85
CA SER A 71 -10.89 -7.56 10.17
C SER A 71 -11.71 -6.85 11.26
N GLU A 72 -12.34 -5.72 10.95
CA GLU A 72 -13.14 -4.97 11.92
C GLU A 72 -14.54 -5.56 12.13
N ASN A 73 -15.17 -6.05 11.06
CA ASN A 73 -16.59 -6.37 11.09
C ASN A 73 -16.90 -7.86 11.20
N PHE A 74 -16.03 -8.76 10.74
CA PHE A 74 -16.32 -10.18 10.58
C PHE A 74 -15.37 -11.11 11.34
N LEU A 75 -14.12 -10.70 11.60
CA LEU A 75 -13.12 -11.54 12.25
C LEU A 75 -13.59 -12.08 13.61
N ASN A 76 -13.40 -13.38 13.83
CA ASN A 76 -13.85 -14.12 15.02
C ASN A 76 -15.37 -14.06 15.27
N LYS A 77 -16.18 -13.89 14.23
CA LYS A 77 -17.66 -13.91 14.33
C LYS A 77 -18.24 -15.02 13.48
N ASP A 78 -19.45 -15.42 13.83
CA ASP A 78 -20.20 -16.42 13.06
C ASP A 78 -20.80 -15.76 11.81
N TYR A 79 -20.17 -16.01 10.67
CA TYR A 79 -20.63 -15.60 9.35
C TYR A 79 -20.74 -16.83 8.45
N TYR A 80 -21.42 -16.69 7.31
CA TYR A 80 -21.39 -17.71 6.26
C TYR A 80 -21.01 -17.08 4.93
N CYS A 81 -20.39 -17.92 4.08
CA CYS A 81 -19.84 -17.49 2.81
C CYS A 81 -20.61 -18.10 1.64
N LEU A 82 -20.80 -17.29 0.60
CA LEU A 82 -21.45 -17.68 -0.64
C LEU A 82 -20.53 -17.36 -1.79
N THR A 83 -20.51 -18.25 -2.77
CA THR A 83 -19.85 -18.03 -4.03
C THR A 83 -20.91 -17.72 -5.08
N VAL A 84 -20.73 -16.62 -5.82
CA VAL A 84 -21.71 -16.10 -6.77
C VAL A 84 -21.09 -15.96 -8.15
N CYS A 85 -21.76 -16.50 -9.17
CA CYS A 85 -21.36 -16.36 -10.57
C CYS A 85 -22.41 -15.57 -11.35
N LEU A 86 -21.95 -14.54 -12.07
CA LEU A 86 -22.72 -13.89 -13.14
C LEU A 86 -22.42 -14.51 -14.51
N SER A 87 -21.20 -15.01 -14.71
CA SER A 87 -20.77 -15.72 -15.92
C SER A 87 -19.61 -16.69 -15.61
N ILE A 88 -19.12 -17.42 -16.63
CA ILE A 88 -18.02 -18.39 -16.51
C ILE A 88 -16.70 -17.75 -16.02
N HIS A 89 -16.54 -16.43 -16.14
CA HIS A 89 -15.32 -15.74 -15.73
C HIS A 89 -15.58 -14.58 -14.77
N ASP A 90 -16.76 -14.55 -14.13
CA ASP A 90 -17.16 -13.46 -13.26
C ASP A 90 -17.66 -14.01 -11.92
N TYR A 91 -16.70 -14.14 -10.99
CA TYR A 91 -16.83 -14.75 -9.68
C TYR A 91 -16.83 -13.68 -8.59
N PHE A 92 -17.67 -13.90 -7.58
CA PHE A 92 -17.76 -13.05 -6.42
C PHE A 92 -17.84 -13.92 -5.17
N LEU A 93 -17.16 -13.47 -4.13
CA LEU A 93 -17.22 -14.07 -2.81
C LEU A 93 -18.01 -13.15 -1.88
N PHE A 94 -19.10 -13.67 -1.35
CA PHE A 94 -19.96 -12.96 -0.41
C PHE A 94 -19.75 -13.52 0.99
N THR A 95 -19.57 -12.64 1.98
CA THR A 95 -19.51 -12.99 3.40
C THR A 95 -20.64 -12.26 4.11
N ILE A 96 -21.49 -13.01 4.80
CA ILE A 96 -22.72 -12.49 5.41
C ILE A 96 -22.69 -12.74 6.91
N LEU A 97 -22.84 -11.66 7.66
CA LEU A 97 -22.92 -11.66 9.12
C LEU A 97 -24.26 -11.05 9.52
N GLU A 98 -25.07 -11.81 10.24
CA GLU A 98 -26.35 -11.36 10.80
C GLU A 98 -26.17 -10.98 12.27
N LYS A 99 -26.57 -9.77 12.65
CA LYS A 99 -26.56 -9.31 14.04
C LYS A 99 -27.98 -9.32 14.60
N GLU A 100 -28.31 -10.35 15.35
CA GLU A 100 -29.65 -10.52 15.94
C GLU A 100 -30.07 -9.33 16.83
N GLU A 101 -29.13 -8.73 17.57
CA GLU A 101 -29.42 -7.63 18.51
C GLU A 101 -29.85 -6.33 17.82
N THR A 102 -29.31 -6.04 16.63
CA THR A 102 -29.55 -4.79 15.91
C THR A 102 -30.46 -4.94 14.69
N GLU A 103 -30.83 -6.18 14.33
CA GLU A 103 -31.51 -6.54 13.08
C GLU A 103 -30.74 -6.09 11.83
N GLU A 104 -29.42 -5.91 11.96
CA GLU A 104 -28.53 -5.50 10.87
C GLU A 104 -27.84 -6.71 10.25
N ILE A 105 -27.69 -6.67 8.93
CA ILE A 105 -27.04 -7.71 8.15
C ILE A 105 -25.89 -7.05 7.40
N TYR A 106 -24.68 -7.49 7.72
CA TYR A 106 -23.44 -7.03 7.13
C TYR A 106 -23.11 -7.95 5.97
N ILE A 107 -23.00 -7.40 4.77
CA ILE A 107 -22.68 -8.15 3.55
C ILE A 107 -21.40 -7.58 2.96
N LEU A 108 -20.34 -8.37 2.96
CA LEU A 108 -19.08 -8.10 2.28
C LEU A 108 -19.06 -8.85 0.95
N CYS A 109 -18.84 -8.14 -0.15
CA CYS A 109 -18.65 -8.69 -1.49
C CYS A 109 -17.21 -8.43 -1.94
N CYS A 110 -16.47 -9.50 -2.19
CA CYS A 110 -15.15 -9.47 -2.79
C CYS A 110 -15.25 -9.87 -4.27
N SER A 111 -14.70 -9.05 -5.14
CA SER A 111 -14.51 -9.32 -6.57
C SER A 111 -13.03 -9.24 -6.95
N SER A 112 -12.73 -9.59 -8.20
CA SER A 112 -11.40 -9.42 -8.80
C SER A 112 -10.88 -7.98 -8.74
N SER A 113 -11.77 -7.00 -8.55
CA SER A 113 -11.40 -5.58 -8.60
C SER A 113 -11.42 -4.85 -7.26
N SER A 114 -12.26 -5.28 -6.33
CA SER A 114 -12.43 -4.60 -5.03
C SER A 114 -13.18 -5.45 -4.01
N SER A 115 -13.10 -5.06 -2.75
CA SER A 115 -13.96 -5.47 -1.65
C SER A 115 -14.93 -4.33 -1.31
N LYS A 116 -16.21 -4.65 -1.17
CA LYS A 116 -17.26 -3.68 -0.82
C LYS A 116 -18.16 -4.24 0.26
N MET A 117 -18.48 -3.44 1.26
CA MET A 117 -19.45 -3.82 2.29
C MET A 117 -20.71 -2.98 2.19
N LYS A 118 -21.85 -3.61 2.50
CA LYS A 118 -23.14 -2.95 2.67
C LYS A 118 -23.79 -3.48 3.94
N ILE A 119 -24.39 -2.57 4.71
CA ILE A 119 -25.23 -2.91 5.85
C ILE A 119 -26.68 -2.75 5.40
N ILE A 120 -27.48 -3.79 5.57
CA ILE A 120 -28.91 -3.80 5.27
C ILE A 120 -29.70 -4.27 6.50
N LYS A 121 -31.02 -4.16 6.44
CA LYS A 121 -31.93 -4.75 7.43
C LYS A 121 -32.66 -5.94 6.84
N GLU A 122 -33.20 -6.81 7.69
CA GLU A 122 -34.03 -7.93 7.22
C GLU A 122 -35.25 -7.47 6.40
N SER A 123 -35.77 -6.27 6.69
CA SER A 123 -36.86 -5.65 5.92
C SER A 123 -36.50 -5.37 4.45
N ASP A 124 -35.22 -5.25 4.13
CA ASP A 124 -34.72 -5.01 2.78
C ASP A 124 -34.67 -6.30 1.95
N LEU A 125 -34.75 -7.47 2.61
CA LEU A 125 -34.71 -8.77 1.97
C LEU A 125 -36.07 -9.13 1.37
N LYS A 126 -36.08 -9.38 0.06
CA LYS A 126 -37.27 -9.81 -0.68
C LYS A 126 -37.37 -11.33 -0.70
N TYR A 127 -38.31 -11.89 0.06
CA TYR A 127 -38.56 -13.33 0.04
C TYR A 127 -40.01 -13.70 0.39
N SER A 128 -40.42 -14.90 -0.01
CA SER A 128 -41.81 -15.36 0.12
C SER A 128 -42.30 -15.38 1.57
N PHE A 129 -43.48 -14.80 1.80
CA PHE A 129 -44.16 -14.82 3.10
C PHE A 129 -44.36 -16.24 3.65
N LEU A 130 -44.50 -17.25 2.78
CA LEU A 130 -44.60 -18.64 3.20
C LEU A 130 -43.35 -19.10 3.96
N ARG A 131 -42.14 -18.65 3.58
CA ARG A 131 -40.91 -19.01 4.31
C ARG A 131 -40.94 -18.46 5.73
N LYS A 132 -41.43 -17.22 5.92
CA LYS A 132 -41.65 -16.63 7.25
C LYS A 132 -42.61 -17.48 8.10
N ILE A 133 -43.72 -17.93 7.51
CA ILE A 133 -44.69 -18.79 8.21
C ILE A 133 -44.07 -20.12 8.65
N PHE A 134 -43.18 -20.69 7.83
CA PHE A 134 -42.51 -21.96 8.14
C PHE A 134 -41.19 -21.79 8.92
N CYS A 135 -40.89 -20.59 9.44
CA CYS A 135 -39.62 -20.28 10.10
C CYS A 135 -38.39 -20.64 9.25
N LEU A 136 -38.54 -20.62 7.92
CA LEU A 136 -37.45 -20.71 6.97
C LEU A 136 -36.97 -19.28 6.76
N GLY A 137 -35.72 -18.99 7.12
CA GLY A 137 -35.11 -17.66 6.94
C GLY A 137 -35.09 -17.19 5.48
N PRO A 138 -34.47 -16.04 5.16
CA PRO A 138 -34.31 -15.58 3.78
C PRO A 138 -33.49 -16.56 2.92
N PRO A 139 -33.69 -16.62 1.59
CA PRO A 139 -32.89 -17.48 0.72
C PRO A 139 -31.55 -16.81 0.45
N MET A 140 -30.49 -17.59 0.19
CA MET A 140 -29.16 -17.02 -0.09
C MET A 140 -29.18 -15.97 -1.21
N SER A 141 -30.00 -16.17 -2.24
CA SER A 141 -30.18 -15.19 -3.33
C SER A 141 -30.76 -13.84 -2.88
N ALA A 142 -31.54 -13.79 -1.79
CA ALA A 142 -32.10 -12.53 -1.31
C ALA A 142 -31.02 -11.59 -0.77
N TYR A 143 -29.99 -12.12 -0.10
CA TYR A 143 -28.87 -11.32 0.42
C TYR A 143 -28.07 -10.70 -0.73
N VAL A 144 -27.69 -11.53 -1.70
CA VAL A 144 -26.88 -11.09 -2.85
C VAL A 144 -27.65 -10.07 -3.71
N SER A 145 -28.94 -10.27 -3.95
CA SER A 145 -29.78 -9.31 -4.69
C SER A 145 -30.02 -8.01 -3.91
N ALA A 146 -30.09 -8.08 -2.57
CA ALA A 146 -30.24 -6.90 -1.73
C ALA A 146 -28.93 -6.08 -1.65
N PHE A 147 -27.78 -6.74 -1.80
CA PHE A 147 -26.49 -6.07 -1.93
C PHE A 147 -26.46 -5.21 -3.20
N ASP A 148 -26.67 -5.83 -4.37
CA ASP A 148 -26.75 -5.16 -5.66
C ASP A 148 -27.77 -5.87 -6.58
N PRO A 149 -28.73 -5.14 -7.19
CA PRO A 149 -29.72 -5.71 -8.11
C PRO A 149 -29.13 -6.50 -9.29
N GLN A 150 -27.87 -6.25 -9.68
CA GLN A 150 -27.22 -7.01 -10.76
C GLN A 150 -27.18 -8.53 -10.51
N PHE A 151 -27.25 -8.94 -9.23
CA PHE A 151 -27.18 -10.34 -8.83
C PHE A 151 -28.54 -11.06 -8.76
N GLU A 152 -29.65 -10.41 -9.14
CA GLU A 152 -31.00 -10.99 -9.04
C GLU A 152 -31.17 -12.29 -9.84
N SER A 153 -30.39 -12.46 -10.92
CA SER A 153 -30.36 -13.67 -11.76
C SER A 153 -29.06 -14.47 -11.62
N ALA A 154 -28.25 -14.18 -10.61
CA ALA A 154 -26.96 -14.85 -10.42
C ALA A 154 -27.13 -16.30 -9.97
N THR A 155 -26.15 -17.15 -10.32
CA THR A 155 -26.05 -18.47 -9.72
C THR A 155 -25.37 -18.33 -8.37
N VAL A 156 -26.07 -18.67 -7.30
CA VAL A 156 -25.58 -18.57 -5.91
C VAL A 156 -25.37 -19.97 -5.37
N VAL A 157 -24.15 -20.24 -4.92
CA VAL A 157 -23.74 -21.52 -4.34
C VAL A 157 -23.18 -21.27 -2.95
N SER A 158 -23.50 -22.15 -2.00
CA SER A 158 -22.85 -22.12 -0.68
C SER A 158 -21.46 -22.70 -0.81
N CYS A 159 -20.47 -22.11 -0.13
CA CYS A 159 -19.14 -22.73 0.00
C CYS A 159 -19.28 -24.17 0.51
N SER A 160 -18.56 -25.12 -0.09
CA SER A 160 -18.61 -26.54 0.24
C SER A 160 -17.87 -26.90 1.54
N GLY A 161 -17.13 -25.94 2.11
CA GLY A 161 -16.49 -26.01 3.43
C GLY A 161 -16.43 -24.64 4.10
N ASP A 162 -15.90 -24.60 5.33
CA ASP A 162 -15.69 -23.35 6.05
C ASP A 162 -14.55 -22.58 5.39
N LEU A 163 -14.91 -21.50 4.68
CA LEU A 163 -13.93 -20.55 4.17
C LEU A 163 -13.06 -20.08 5.33
N GLU A 164 -11.77 -20.41 5.30
CA GLU A 164 -10.87 -20.04 6.37
C GLU A 164 -10.71 -18.51 6.43
N GLU A 165 -10.79 -17.92 7.62
CA GLU A 165 -10.61 -16.47 7.85
C GLU A 165 -9.33 -15.93 7.18
N LYS A 166 -8.28 -16.77 7.10
CA LYS A 166 -7.01 -16.43 6.46
C LYS A 166 -7.17 -16.00 5.00
N ASP A 167 -8.09 -16.61 4.24
CA ASP A 167 -8.26 -16.34 2.82
C ASP A 167 -8.93 -14.96 2.62
N LEU A 168 -9.87 -14.59 3.51
CA LEU A 168 -10.51 -13.27 3.52
C LEU A 168 -9.56 -12.17 4.01
N ILE A 169 -8.76 -12.45 5.04
CA ILE A 169 -7.69 -11.55 5.50
C ILE A 169 -6.68 -11.31 4.38
N GLN A 170 -6.32 -12.35 3.62
CA GLN A 170 -5.41 -12.21 2.49
C GLN A 170 -6.00 -11.29 1.41
N MET A 171 -7.28 -11.47 1.05
CA MET A 171 -7.98 -10.60 0.10
C MET A 171 -8.06 -9.14 0.57
N GLU A 172 -8.21 -8.90 1.87
CA GLU A 172 -8.16 -7.56 2.47
C GLU A 172 -6.75 -6.97 2.42
N ASN A 173 -5.73 -7.75 2.81
CA ASN A 173 -4.33 -7.33 2.83
C ASN A 173 -3.78 -7.03 1.42
N LEU A 174 -4.40 -7.54 0.35
CA LEU A 174 -4.09 -7.07 -1.01
C LEU A 174 -4.40 -5.59 -1.17
N GLU A 175 -5.53 -5.13 -0.64
CA GLU A 175 -5.95 -3.73 -0.74
C GLU A 175 -5.26 -2.81 0.27
N ILE A 176 -4.78 -3.42 1.37
CA ILE A 176 -4.07 -2.75 2.47
C ILE A 176 -2.81 -3.57 2.79
N PRO A 177 -1.72 -3.36 2.03
CA PRO A 177 -0.45 -4.01 2.34
C PRO A 177 -0.04 -3.71 3.78
N LEU A 178 0.38 -4.74 4.52
CA LEU A 178 0.89 -4.58 5.89
C LEU A 178 2.38 -4.23 5.93
N ASN A 179 3.08 -4.37 4.80
CA ASN A 179 4.49 -4.09 4.68
C ASN A 179 4.73 -3.00 3.64
N TYR A 180 5.52 -2.00 3.99
CA TYR A 180 5.91 -0.91 3.10
C TYR A 180 7.42 -0.72 3.08
N LYS A 181 7.92 -0.28 1.94
CA LYS A 181 9.31 0.15 1.79
C LYS A 181 9.36 1.51 1.12
N PHE A 182 10.08 2.44 1.73
CA PHE A 182 10.17 3.81 1.26
C PHE A 182 11.61 4.24 1.10
N GLY A 183 11.90 4.88 -0.03
CA GLY A 183 13.21 5.48 -0.26
C GLY A 183 13.40 6.71 0.60
N ILE A 184 14.62 6.93 1.12
CA ILE A 184 14.99 8.23 1.71
C ILE A 184 16.22 8.78 0.99
N LEU A 185 16.04 9.93 0.35
CA LEU A 185 17.07 10.68 -0.36
C LEU A 185 17.53 11.88 0.49
N TYR A 186 18.84 12.02 0.66
CA TYR A 186 19.45 13.20 1.28
C TYR A 186 20.00 14.10 0.17
N VAL A 187 19.60 15.38 0.17
CA VAL A 187 20.01 16.39 -0.81
C VAL A 187 20.72 17.53 -0.10
N GLU A 188 21.96 17.79 -0.49
CA GLU A 188 22.80 18.87 0.05
C GLU A 188 22.88 20.08 -0.89
N GLU A 189 23.30 21.23 -0.36
CA GLU A 189 23.45 22.46 -1.12
C GLU A 189 24.40 22.26 -2.31
N GLY A 190 23.99 22.74 -3.48
CA GLY A 190 24.74 22.61 -4.73
C GLY A 190 24.51 21.31 -5.49
N GLN A 191 23.83 20.31 -4.92
CA GLN A 191 23.47 19.08 -5.61
C GLN A 191 22.19 19.25 -6.43
N ASN A 192 22.18 18.78 -7.67
CA ASN A 192 21.01 18.88 -8.55
C ASN A 192 20.86 17.73 -9.56
N THR A 193 21.75 16.74 -9.52
CA THR A 193 21.70 15.56 -10.38
C THR A 193 21.53 14.28 -9.57
N GLN A 194 21.02 13.24 -10.22
CA GLN A 194 20.91 11.91 -9.63
C GLN A 194 22.26 11.39 -9.14
N GLU A 195 23.31 11.62 -9.94
CA GLU A 195 24.67 11.22 -9.64
C GLU A 195 25.18 11.89 -8.35
N ASP A 196 24.92 13.19 -8.15
CA ASP A 196 25.29 13.90 -6.92
C ASP A 196 24.71 13.20 -5.70
N TYR A 197 23.39 12.94 -5.70
CA TYR A 197 22.72 12.36 -4.55
C TYR A 197 23.19 10.93 -4.24
N LEU A 198 23.48 10.15 -5.28
CA LEU A 198 23.96 8.77 -5.14
C LEU A 198 25.37 8.68 -4.53
N THR A 199 26.13 9.77 -4.54
CA THR A 199 27.49 9.81 -3.96
C THR A 199 27.54 10.18 -2.48
N ASN A 200 26.41 10.58 -1.87
CA ASN A 200 26.38 10.97 -0.47
C ASN A 200 26.72 9.80 0.45
N VAL A 201 27.84 9.90 1.17
CA VAL A 201 28.29 8.89 2.15
C VAL A 201 28.01 9.32 3.58
N GLU A 202 28.07 10.63 3.85
CA GLU A 202 27.76 11.24 5.12
C GLU A 202 26.51 12.10 5.00
N HIS A 203 25.91 12.45 6.14
CA HIS A 203 24.73 13.31 6.21
C HIS A 203 24.74 14.18 7.46
N SER A 204 23.93 15.25 7.43
CA SER A 204 23.85 16.22 8.51
C SER A 204 23.21 15.66 9.79
N LYS A 205 23.46 16.35 10.90
CA LYS A 205 22.86 16.02 12.20
C LYS A 205 21.33 16.15 12.16
N GLU A 206 20.84 17.15 11.43
CA GLU A 206 19.43 17.41 11.20
C GLU A 206 18.76 16.26 10.44
N PHE A 207 19.45 15.66 9.46
CA PHE A 207 18.94 14.48 8.77
C PHE A 207 18.91 13.27 9.69
N GLU A 208 19.98 13.05 10.48
CA GLU A 208 20.00 11.98 11.47
C GLU A 208 18.87 12.11 12.50
N ASP A 209 18.61 13.32 12.99
CA ASP A 209 17.50 13.59 13.92
C ASP A 209 16.13 13.33 13.25
N PHE A 210 15.98 13.69 11.97
CA PHE A 210 14.79 13.35 11.18
C PHE A 210 14.60 11.84 10.99
N LEU A 211 15.67 11.08 10.71
CA LEU A 211 15.60 9.62 10.63
C LEU A 211 15.10 8.99 11.94
N ASN A 212 15.56 9.51 13.08
CA ASN A 212 15.12 9.05 14.40
C ASN A 212 13.65 9.41 14.70
N ILE A 213 13.09 10.44 14.07
CA ILE A 213 11.66 10.74 14.14
C ILE A 213 10.85 9.72 13.35
N LEU A 214 11.34 9.23 12.21
CA LEU A 214 10.61 8.27 11.36
C LEU A 214 10.58 6.85 11.93
N GLY A 215 11.67 6.41 12.56
CA GLY A 215 11.78 5.04 13.05
C GLY A 215 13.04 4.78 13.85
N ASP A 216 13.23 3.52 14.22
CA ASP A 216 14.37 3.06 14.99
C ASP A 216 15.51 2.64 14.06
N LYS A 217 16.74 3.02 14.43
CA LYS A 217 17.94 2.48 13.78
C LYS A 217 18.14 1.03 14.17
N ILE A 218 18.13 0.14 13.19
CA ILE A 218 18.28 -1.31 13.36
C ILE A 218 19.59 -1.81 12.76
N THR A 219 20.08 -2.95 13.25
CA THR A 219 21.15 -3.71 12.61
C THR A 219 20.54 -4.68 11.59
N LEU A 220 21.06 -4.67 10.36
CA LEU A 220 20.56 -5.52 9.27
C LEU A 220 21.00 -6.98 9.44
N PHE A 221 22.22 -7.23 9.90
CA PHE A 221 22.71 -8.59 10.08
C PHE A 221 21.85 -9.38 11.07
N GLY A 222 21.22 -10.46 10.59
CA GLY A 222 20.33 -11.29 11.40
C GLY A 222 18.97 -10.66 11.74
N TRP A 223 18.57 -9.59 11.04
CA TRP A 223 17.24 -9.00 11.18
C TRP A 223 16.15 -10.02 10.82
N LYS A 224 15.09 -10.09 11.64
CA LYS A 224 14.06 -11.13 11.56
C LYS A 224 12.68 -10.64 11.14
N LYS A 225 12.47 -9.32 11.14
CA LYS A 225 11.19 -8.72 10.72
C LYS A 225 11.25 -8.41 9.22
N TYR A 226 10.26 -7.69 8.70
CA TYR A 226 10.23 -7.25 7.32
C TYR A 226 11.53 -6.53 6.94
N ARG A 227 12.13 -6.93 5.81
CA ARG A 227 13.46 -6.48 5.36
C ARG A 227 13.44 -5.55 4.15
N GLY A 228 12.30 -5.38 3.48
CA GLY A 228 12.18 -4.52 2.30
C GLY A 228 13.14 -4.83 1.15
N GLY A 229 13.61 -6.08 1.03
CA GLY A 229 14.60 -6.46 0.03
C GLY A 229 16.05 -6.07 0.38
N LEU A 230 16.31 -5.53 1.58
CA LEU A 230 17.66 -5.34 2.10
C LEU A 230 18.30 -6.69 2.47
N ASP A 231 19.61 -6.78 2.28
CA ASP A 231 20.40 -7.95 2.64
C ASP A 231 20.68 -8.00 4.15
N VAL A 232 20.21 -9.08 4.77
CA VAL A 232 20.35 -9.34 6.22
C VAL A 232 21.41 -10.40 6.54
N ASN A 233 22.09 -10.94 5.52
CA ASN A 233 23.01 -12.08 5.65
C ASN A 233 24.45 -11.76 5.25
N HIS A 234 24.65 -10.97 4.19
CA HIS A 234 25.97 -10.75 3.59
C HIS A 234 26.46 -9.30 3.67
N GLY A 235 25.65 -8.37 4.19
CA GLY A 235 26.01 -6.96 4.40
C GLY A 235 26.06 -6.12 3.12
N THR A 236 25.52 -6.61 1.99
CA THR A 236 25.56 -5.89 0.71
C THR A 236 24.69 -4.63 0.67
N SER A 237 23.70 -4.56 1.56
CA SER A 237 22.83 -3.39 1.74
C SER A 237 23.24 -2.48 2.90
N GLY A 238 24.40 -2.73 3.52
CA GLY A 238 24.91 -1.96 4.65
C GLY A 238 24.75 -2.67 5.99
N GLU A 239 25.21 -2.02 7.06
CA GLU A 239 25.16 -2.59 8.41
C GLU A 239 23.87 -2.25 9.16
N THR A 240 23.30 -1.08 8.86
CA THR A 240 22.13 -0.54 9.57
C THR A 240 21.11 0.06 8.60
N SER A 241 19.88 0.17 9.07
CA SER A 241 18.79 0.86 8.38
C SER A 241 17.85 1.50 9.39
N ILE A 242 16.81 2.19 8.93
CA ILE A 242 15.71 2.69 9.76
C ILE A 242 14.47 1.82 9.52
N TYR A 243 13.80 1.43 10.59
CA TYR A 243 12.60 0.60 10.56
C TYR A 243 11.60 1.07 11.60
N THR A 244 10.29 0.95 11.31
CA THR A 244 9.24 1.17 12.31
C THR A 244 8.12 0.15 12.15
N GLU A 245 7.50 -0.21 13.27
CA GLU A 245 6.15 -0.75 13.31
C GLU A 245 5.20 0.41 13.65
N TRP A 246 4.19 0.65 12.82
CA TRP A 246 3.27 1.76 12.97
C TRP A 246 1.88 1.35 12.48
N ASN A 247 0.88 1.37 13.37
CA ASN A 247 -0.50 0.95 13.06
C ASN A 247 -0.60 -0.44 12.37
N ASP A 248 0.10 -1.42 12.94
CA ASP A 248 0.30 -2.79 12.41
C ASP A 248 1.09 -2.88 11.10
N PHE A 249 1.58 -1.77 10.57
CA PHE A 249 2.43 -1.77 9.39
C PHE A 249 3.90 -1.92 9.75
N SER A 250 4.58 -2.79 9.03
CA SER A 250 6.04 -2.88 9.04
C SER A 250 6.62 -2.02 7.92
N ILE A 251 7.38 -0.99 8.28
CA ILE A 251 7.92 -0.02 7.31
C ILE A 251 9.44 -0.07 7.35
N MET A 252 10.05 -0.45 6.23
CA MET A 252 11.50 -0.43 6.02
C MET A 252 11.90 0.80 5.21
N PHE A 253 12.91 1.55 5.66
CA PHE A 253 13.40 2.70 4.91
C PHE A 253 14.69 2.37 4.16
N HIS A 254 14.73 2.64 2.86
CA HIS A 254 15.96 2.58 2.07
C HIS A 254 16.68 3.92 2.18
N VAL A 255 17.39 4.12 3.30
CA VAL A 255 18.18 5.34 3.54
C VAL A 255 19.45 5.29 2.70
N LEU A 256 19.53 6.14 1.68
CA LEU A 256 20.57 6.07 0.67
C LEU A 256 22.00 6.19 1.23
N THR A 257 22.17 7.04 2.25
CA THR A 257 23.46 7.25 2.93
C THR A 257 23.88 6.06 3.79
N LEU A 258 22.95 5.19 4.21
CA LEU A 258 23.25 3.95 4.96
C LEU A 258 23.52 2.75 4.05
N ILE A 259 23.14 2.81 2.77
CA ILE A 259 23.48 1.80 1.78
C ILE A 259 24.93 2.02 1.31
N PRO A 260 25.80 1.00 1.22
CA PRO A 260 27.22 1.17 0.92
C PRO A 260 27.47 1.92 -0.39
N TYR A 261 28.37 2.89 -0.35
CA TYR A 261 28.95 3.51 -1.55
C TYR A 261 30.05 2.62 -2.10
N ILE A 262 30.04 2.38 -3.42
CA ILE A 262 31.04 1.54 -4.09
C ILE A 262 31.87 2.43 -5.02
N GLU A 263 33.08 2.81 -4.61
CA GLU A 263 33.95 3.75 -5.36
C GLU A 263 34.21 3.34 -6.82
N LYS A 264 34.19 2.04 -7.11
CA LYS A 264 34.42 1.50 -8.47
C LYS A 264 33.16 1.38 -9.32
N ASP A 265 32.01 1.78 -8.80
CA ASP A 265 30.72 1.73 -9.47
C ASP A 265 30.19 3.15 -9.67
N ASP A 266 30.61 3.80 -10.76
CA ASP A 266 30.18 5.18 -11.08
C ASP A 266 28.64 5.32 -11.14
N GLN A 267 27.91 4.23 -11.42
CA GLN A 267 26.45 4.25 -11.51
C GLN A 267 25.76 3.97 -10.17
N GLN A 268 26.52 3.57 -9.15
CA GLN A 268 26.02 3.15 -7.83
C GLN A 268 24.80 2.23 -7.96
N VAL A 269 24.94 1.15 -8.75
CA VAL A 269 23.85 0.27 -9.16
C VAL A 269 23.11 -0.30 -7.95
N THR A 270 23.80 -0.70 -6.88
CA THR A 270 23.15 -1.22 -5.66
C THR A 270 22.26 -0.17 -5.01
N ARG A 271 22.78 1.04 -4.80
CA ARG A 271 22.02 2.17 -4.24
C ARG A 271 20.81 2.50 -5.11
N LYS A 272 21.02 2.62 -6.43
CA LYS A 272 19.96 2.87 -7.42
C LYS A 272 18.93 1.74 -7.46
N LYS A 273 19.33 0.49 -7.26
CA LYS A 273 18.42 -0.67 -7.24
C LYS A 273 17.43 -0.59 -6.09
N HIS A 274 17.87 -0.17 -4.90
CA HIS A 274 16.96 -0.03 -3.76
C HIS A 274 16.02 1.16 -3.96
N ILE A 275 16.55 2.38 -3.93
CA ILE A 275 15.73 3.60 -3.98
C ILE A 275 14.96 3.78 -5.30
N GLY A 276 15.53 3.28 -6.40
CA GLY A 276 14.90 3.33 -7.71
C GLY A 276 13.75 2.34 -7.89
N ASN A 277 13.55 1.39 -6.97
CA ASN A 277 12.40 0.47 -7.01
C ASN A 277 11.30 0.84 -6.02
N ASP A 278 11.50 1.86 -5.19
CA ASP A 278 10.49 2.31 -4.24
C ASP A 278 9.41 3.14 -4.94
N VAL A 279 8.15 2.96 -4.56
CA VAL A 279 7.05 3.73 -5.16
C VAL A 279 7.03 5.16 -4.61
N VAL A 280 7.30 5.29 -3.31
CA VAL A 280 7.37 6.57 -2.59
C VAL A 280 8.80 6.82 -2.12
N VAL A 281 9.29 8.03 -2.36
CA VAL A 281 10.60 8.49 -1.89
C VAL A 281 10.43 9.75 -1.06
N ILE A 282 10.95 9.74 0.16
CA ILE A 282 11.05 10.90 1.03
C ILE A 282 12.37 11.62 0.70
N VAL A 283 12.32 12.90 0.40
CA VAL A 283 13.48 13.71 0.00
C VAL A 283 13.76 14.72 1.09
N PHE A 284 14.83 14.53 1.85
CA PHE A 284 15.25 15.50 2.86
C PHE A 284 16.14 16.57 2.23
N LEU A 285 15.74 17.83 2.38
CA LEU A 285 16.44 18.99 1.83
C LEU A 285 17.29 19.64 2.93
N ASN A 286 18.60 19.49 2.87
CA ASN A 286 19.52 20.05 3.83
C ASN A 286 19.84 21.52 3.51
N GLY A 287 19.02 22.43 4.01
CA GLY A 287 19.17 23.87 3.81
C GLY A 287 18.12 24.45 2.84
N ASP A 288 18.37 25.67 2.36
CA ASP A 288 17.45 26.38 1.46
C ASP A 288 17.67 25.99 0.00
N ILE A 289 17.32 24.73 -0.31
CA ILE A 289 17.54 24.11 -1.62
C ILE A 289 16.23 24.11 -2.42
N VAL A 290 16.30 24.51 -3.68
CA VAL A 290 15.22 24.30 -4.66
C VAL A 290 15.37 22.90 -5.25
N TYR A 291 14.50 21.99 -4.85
CA TYR A 291 14.50 20.61 -5.36
C TYR A 291 13.76 20.51 -6.69
N ASN A 292 14.38 19.87 -7.68
CA ASN A 292 13.72 19.53 -8.94
C ASN A 292 13.33 18.05 -8.92
N PRO A 293 12.03 17.68 -8.97
CA PRO A 293 11.61 16.28 -8.97
C PRO A 293 12.12 15.48 -10.18
N ASN A 294 12.51 16.15 -11.27
CA ASN A 294 13.11 15.50 -12.45
C ASN A 294 14.59 15.15 -12.29
N SER A 295 15.22 15.55 -11.18
CA SER A 295 16.65 15.31 -10.94
C SER A 295 16.97 13.86 -10.58
N PHE A 296 16.01 13.09 -10.07
CA PHE A 296 16.15 11.65 -9.83
C PHE A 296 15.14 10.88 -10.67
N ARG A 297 15.61 10.03 -11.58
CA ARG A 297 14.75 9.37 -12.58
C ARG A 297 14.57 7.89 -12.28
N SER A 298 13.33 7.50 -12.01
CA SER A 298 12.92 6.11 -11.93
C SER A 298 11.52 5.90 -12.49
N LYS A 299 11.30 4.77 -13.18
CA LYS A 299 9.97 4.38 -13.64
C LYS A 299 9.05 4.01 -12.48
N GLN A 300 9.60 3.60 -11.34
CA GLN A 300 8.87 3.08 -10.18
C GLN A 300 8.55 4.17 -9.17
N ASN A 301 9.39 5.19 -9.01
CA ASN A 301 9.05 6.34 -8.17
C ASN A 301 7.82 7.05 -8.77
N HIS A 302 6.76 7.18 -8.00
CA HIS A 302 5.51 7.84 -8.39
C HIS A 302 5.18 9.04 -7.52
N ILE A 303 5.74 9.08 -6.31
CA ILE A 303 5.48 10.10 -5.30
C ILE A 303 6.80 10.47 -4.62
N LEU A 304 7.09 11.77 -4.57
CA LEU A 304 8.22 12.34 -3.86
C LEU A 304 7.66 13.25 -2.76
N ILE A 305 8.03 12.98 -1.51
CA ILE A 305 7.65 13.80 -0.35
C ILE A 305 8.90 14.57 0.07
N ALA A 306 9.04 15.80 -0.39
CA ALA A 306 10.15 16.66 0.00
C ALA A 306 9.90 17.27 1.39
N VAL A 307 10.89 17.17 2.25
CA VAL A 307 10.87 17.59 3.66
C VAL A 307 12.03 18.56 3.90
N ARG A 308 11.72 19.78 4.32
CA ARG A 308 12.71 20.80 4.68
C ARG A 308 12.60 21.12 6.17
N PRO A 309 13.66 20.92 6.97
CA PRO A 309 13.67 21.37 8.36
C PRO A 309 13.74 22.90 8.41
N LEU A 310 12.87 23.50 9.22
CA LEU A 310 12.85 24.91 9.56
C LEU A 310 13.20 25.05 11.03
N LYS A 311 14.36 25.64 11.33
CA LYS A 311 14.76 25.91 12.72
C LYS A 311 14.23 27.25 13.18
N ASP A 312 13.45 27.24 14.26
CA ASP A 312 13.00 28.44 14.97
C ASP A 312 13.47 28.36 16.43
N GLY A 313 14.66 28.92 16.71
CA GLY A 313 15.30 28.81 18.02
C GLY A 313 15.64 27.35 18.37
N ASN A 314 14.98 26.81 19.39
CA ASN A 314 15.13 25.41 19.84
C ASN A 314 14.08 24.47 19.24
N GLU A 315 13.08 25.00 18.55
CA GLU A 315 12.02 24.20 17.92
C GLU A 315 12.39 23.93 16.46
N THR A 316 12.11 22.71 16.01
CA THR A 316 12.23 22.33 14.60
C THR A 316 10.83 22.09 14.06
N LYS A 317 10.49 22.77 12.97
CA LYS A 317 9.30 22.52 12.16
C LYS A 317 9.72 21.93 10.83
N TYR A 318 8.80 21.31 10.11
CA TYR A 318 9.09 20.69 8.82
C TYR A 318 8.15 21.22 7.76
N GLN A 319 8.71 21.84 6.72
CA GLN A 319 7.99 22.22 5.53
C GLN A 319 7.91 21.04 4.56
N LEU A 320 6.74 20.82 4.00
CA LEU A 320 6.46 19.72 3.09
C LEU A 320 6.12 20.20 1.69
N GLU A 321 6.54 19.41 0.69
CA GLU A 321 6.08 19.51 -0.69
C GLU A 321 5.91 18.10 -1.26
N VAL A 322 4.74 17.81 -1.82
CA VAL A 322 4.44 16.49 -2.40
C VAL A 322 4.36 16.62 -3.91
N ASN A 323 5.30 15.96 -4.59
CA ASN A 323 5.30 15.82 -6.05
C ASN A 323 4.80 14.43 -6.40
N MET A 324 3.87 14.33 -7.36
CA MET A 324 3.34 13.06 -7.83
C MET A 324 3.31 13.00 -9.35
N LYS A 325 3.49 11.81 -9.93
CA LYS A 325 3.30 11.63 -11.37
C LYS A 325 1.85 11.91 -11.75
N ASN A 326 1.62 12.43 -12.95
CA ASN A 326 0.26 12.77 -13.43
C ASN A 326 -0.78 11.63 -13.38
N CYS A 327 -0.34 10.37 -13.49
CA CYS A 327 -1.21 9.21 -13.40
C CYS A 327 -1.75 8.95 -11.99
N VAL A 328 -1.09 9.49 -10.95
CA VAL A 328 -1.51 9.37 -9.56
C VAL A 328 -2.60 10.41 -9.29
N ARG A 329 -3.74 9.96 -8.77
CA ARG A 329 -4.82 10.87 -8.35
C ARG A 329 -4.43 11.58 -7.05
N HIS A 330 -5.00 12.76 -6.80
CA HIS A 330 -4.83 13.41 -5.50
C HIS A 330 -5.50 12.57 -4.40
N TYR A 331 -4.91 12.59 -3.20
CA TYR A 331 -5.34 11.73 -2.09
C TYR A 331 -5.05 12.37 -0.73
N GLU A 332 -5.85 12.00 0.25
CA GLU A 332 -5.72 12.43 1.63
C GLU A 332 -4.62 11.65 2.39
N PRO A 333 -4.02 12.24 3.43
CA PRO A 333 -4.26 13.60 3.94
C PRO A 333 -3.66 14.67 3.02
N PHE A 334 -4.39 15.75 2.77
CA PHE A 334 -3.86 16.88 1.99
C PHE A 334 -2.90 17.74 2.81
N LEU A 335 -1.98 18.43 2.14
CA LEU A 335 -1.04 19.35 2.78
C LEU A 335 -1.78 20.44 3.59
N PRO A 336 -1.34 20.75 4.82
CA PRO A 336 -1.88 21.86 5.59
C PRO A 336 -1.57 23.21 4.92
N ILE A 337 -2.23 24.27 5.39
CA ILE A 337 -1.99 25.64 4.96
C ILE A 337 -1.57 26.48 6.18
N PRO A 338 -0.31 26.90 6.31
CA PRO A 338 0.83 26.61 5.41
C PRO A 338 1.26 25.12 5.48
N PRO A 339 2.03 24.61 4.50
CA PRO A 339 2.48 23.21 4.46
C PRO A 339 3.65 22.98 5.43
N ILE A 340 3.44 23.31 6.70
CA ILE A 340 4.43 23.24 7.77
C ILE A 340 3.80 22.44 8.91
N LEU A 341 4.53 21.46 9.42
CA LEU A 341 4.14 20.63 10.55
C LEU A 341 5.15 20.78 11.69
N ASP A 342 4.67 20.59 12.91
CA ASP A 342 5.55 20.51 14.08
C ASP A 342 6.25 19.14 14.12
N GLN A 343 7.37 19.08 14.85
CA GLN A 343 8.17 17.86 15.00
C GLN A 343 7.36 16.65 15.51
N ASP A 344 6.38 16.90 16.38
CA ASP A 344 5.58 15.83 16.99
C ASP A 344 4.52 15.27 16.02
N GLU A 345 4.17 16.02 14.95
CA GLU A 345 3.14 15.65 13.98
C GLU A 345 3.72 15.03 12.70
N ILE A 346 4.99 15.34 12.39
CA ILE A 346 5.60 15.00 11.09
C ILE A 346 5.68 13.49 10.85
N ARG A 347 5.90 12.69 11.91
CA ARG A 347 6.03 11.23 11.80
C ARG A 347 4.74 10.63 11.25
N ASP A 348 3.64 10.79 11.98
CA ASP A 348 2.37 10.17 11.61
C ASP A 348 1.88 10.73 10.27
N TYR A 349 2.05 12.03 10.01
CA TYR A 349 1.69 12.59 8.71
C TYR A 349 2.47 11.96 7.55
N ILE A 350 3.80 11.86 7.64
CA ILE A 350 4.61 11.27 6.56
C ILE A 350 4.26 9.79 6.36
N LEU A 351 4.11 9.02 7.44
CA LEU A 351 3.77 7.60 7.35
C LEU A 351 2.38 7.39 6.72
N THR A 352 1.36 8.13 7.19
CA THR A 352 0.02 8.11 6.58
C THR A 352 0.11 8.48 5.09
N LYS A 353 0.79 9.59 4.78
CA LYS A 353 0.89 10.11 3.41
C LYS A 353 1.61 9.14 2.48
N ALA A 354 2.71 8.53 2.92
CA ALA A 354 3.48 7.58 2.13
C ALA A 354 2.69 6.27 1.90
N CYS A 355 2.10 5.68 2.95
CA CYS A 355 1.31 4.46 2.83
C CYS A 355 0.09 4.65 1.91
N GLN A 356 -0.66 5.75 2.08
CA GLN A 356 -1.79 6.06 1.20
C GLN A 356 -1.33 6.36 -0.23
N GLY A 357 -0.24 7.10 -0.38
CA GLY A 357 0.35 7.40 -1.68
C GLY A 357 0.68 6.13 -2.46
N GLU A 358 1.35 5.18 -1.84
CA GLU A 358 1.69 3.90 -2.48
C GLU A 358 0.43 3.11 -2.88
N ARG A 359 -0.59 3.07 -2.02
CA ARG A 359 -1.88 2.42 -2.32
C ARG A 359 -2.61 3.06 -3.49
N ILE A 360 -2.56 4.38 -3.63
CA ILE A 360 -3.17 5.07 -4.77
C ILE A 360 -2.33 4.86 -6.03
N ALA A 361 -1.00 4.91 -5.93
CA ALA A 361 -0.10 4.67 -7.04
C ALA A 361 -0.21 3.24 -7.58
N SER A 362 -0.36 2.22 -6.73
CA SER A 362 -0.57 0.83 -7.16
C SER A 362 -1.89 0.65 -7.92
N LYS A 363 -2.89 1.49 -7.62
CA LYS A 363 -4.16 1.55 -8.35
C LYS A 363 -4.16 2.52 -9.54
N SER A 364 -2.97 2.95 -9.99
CA SER A 364 -2.78 3.93 -11.05
C SER A 364 -1.98 3.36 -12.23
N GLY A 365 -2.37 3.72 -13.45
CA GLY A 365 -1.63 3.38 -14.66
C GLY A 365 -1.35 1.88 -14.81
N LYS A 366 -0.11 1.53 -15.19
CA LYS A 366 0.31 0.13 -15.46
C LYS A 366 0.38 -0.76 -14.20
N PHE A 367 0.33 -0.20 -12.99
CA PHE A 367 0.27 -1.01 -11.78
C PHE A 367 -1.11 -1.62 -11.55
N TRP A 368 -2.15 -0.92 -12.00
CA TRP A 368 -3.53 -1.37 -11.80
C TRP A 368 -3.80 -2.71 -12.48
N ASP A 369 -3.39 -2.88 -13.74
CA ASP A 369 -3.63 -4.13 -14.49
C ASP A 369 -3.00 -5.34 -13.77
N ARG A 370 -1.79 -5.17 -13.21
CA ARG A 370 -1.12 -6.23 -12.44
C ARG A 370 -1.83 -6.53 -11.12
N PHE A 371 -2.24 -5.48 -10.41
CA PHE A 371 -3.01 -5.63 -9.16
C PHE A 371 -4.33 -6.38 -9.41
N GLN A 372 -5.06 -6.02 -10.47
CA GLN A 372 -6.30 -6.66 -10.87
C GLN A 372 -6.10 -8.14 -11.23
N ASN A 373 -5.08 -8.45 -12.02
CA ASN A 373 -4.79 -9.84 -12.40
C ASN A 373 -4.46 -10.68 -11.16
N PHE A 374 -3.58 -10.20 -10.28
CA PHE A 374 -3.22 -10.97 -9.08
C PHE A 374 -4.41 -11.17 -8.13
N ARG A 375 -5.25 -10.14 -7.97
CA ARG A 375 -6.47 -10.25 -7.18
C ARG A 375 -7.48 -11.21 -7.81
N ALA A 376 -7.58 -11.24 -9.13
CA ALA A 376 -8.40 -12.20 -9.86
C ALA A 376 -7.90 -13.64 -9.65
N ASP A 377 -6.58 -13.86 -9.77
CA ASP A 377 -5.95 -15.16 -9.55
C ASP A 377 -6.20 -15.66 -8.12
N LEU A 378 -6.01 -14.80 -7.11
CA LEU A 378 -6.29 -15.17 -5.71
C LEU A 378 -7.78 -15.50 -5.48
N LEU A 379 -8.69 -14.72 -6.07
CA LEU A 379 -10.12 -14.99 -5.96
C LEU A 379 -10.50 -16.31 -6.64
N GLU A 380 -9.88 -16.63 -7.79
CA GLU A 380 -10.06 -17.89 -8.49
C GLU A 380 -9.52 -19.06 -7.67
N GLU A 381 -8.35 -18.93 -7.04
CA GLU A 381 -7.81 -19.96 -6.12
C GLU A 381 -8.72 -20.23 -4.92
N VAL A 382 -9.32 -19.18 -4.36
CA VAL A 382 -10.32 -19.32 -3.28
C VAL A 382 -11.58 -19.99 -3.82
N TRP A 383 -12.06 -19.56 -4.98
CA TRP A 383 -13.22 -20.16 -5.64
C TRP A 383 -13.04 -21.65 -5.95
N GLU A 384 -11.87 -22.08 -6.45
CA GLU A 384 -11.61 -23.48 -6.77
C GLU A 384 -11.55 -24.38 -5.53
N ARG A 385 -11.20 -23.80 -4.37
CA ARG A 385 -11.02 -24.54 -3.12
C ARG A 385 -12.33 -24.84 -2.39
N TYR A 386 -13.34 -23.98 -2.49
CA TYR A 386 -14.59 -24.04 -1.72
C TYR A 386 -15.82 -24.07 -2.61
#